data_AF-A0A2W4XCE4-F1
#
_entry.id   AF-A0A2W4XCE4-F1
#
_cell.length_a   1.000
_cell.length_b   1.000
_cell.length_c   1.000
_cell.angle_alpha   90.00
_cell.angle_beta   90.00
_cell.angle_gamma   90.00
#
_symmetry.space_group_name_H-M   'P 1'
#
loop_
_entity.id
_entity.type
_entity.pdbx_description
1 polymer ?
#
loop_
_entity_poly.entity_id
_entity_poly.type
_entity_poly.pdbx_seq_one_letter_code
_entity_poly.pdbx_strand_id
1 'polypeptide(L)'
;MQRSLYPHNYRRFSSQYSQLKIENSYFLAFRAAAELLEKHRNIGNKLLDFGCGTGRSTRFLKTLGFEAIGVDISQDMLRQAQQVDQGDYCWLDSKEIPFLEQSFDVIFQSFVLLEYSSLFQMINTFEEFNRVLCDDGLTG
;
A
#
# COMPACT_ATOMS: atom_id res chain seq x y z
N MET A 1 -19.38 11.38 16.99
CA MET A 1 -18.21 10.59 17.44
C MET A 1 -18.00 9.49 16.40
N GLN A 2 -17.11 9.73 15.43
CA GLN A 2 -16.93 8.88 14.26
C GLN A 2 -16.20 7.60 14.70
N ARG A 3 -16.88 6.44 14.64
CA ARG A 3 -16.22 5.15 14.88
C ARG A 3 -15.18 4.94 13.78
N SER A 4 -13.92 4.74 14.17
CA SER A 4 -12.84 4.34 13.27
C SER A 4 -13.29 3.14 12.43
N LEU A 5 -13.14 3.23 11.11
CA LEU A 5 -13.49 2.19 10.14
C LEU A 5 -12.58 0.95 10.24
N TYR A 6 -11.48 1.04 11.00
CA TYR A 6 -10.44 0.02 11.09
C TYR A 6 -10.24 -0.43 12.56
N PRO A 7 -10.05 -1.73 12.80
CA PRO A 7 -10.02 -2.32 14.14
C PRO A 7 -8.77 -1.92 14.93
N HIS A 8 -7.68 -1.57 14.26
CA HIS A 8 -6.43 -1.16 14.89
C HIS A 8 -6.24 0.36 14.90
N ASN A 9 -5.87 0.90 16.07
CA ASN A 9 -5.61 2.33 16.26
C ASN A 9 -4.18 2.66 15.83
N TYR A 10 -3.95 2.72 14.52
CA TYR A 10 -2.63 2.99 13.92
C TYR A 10 -2.00 4.31 14.37
N ARG A 11 -2.81 5.27 14.82
CA ARG A 11 -2.36 6.50 15.47
C ARG A 11 -1.43 6.23 16.66
N ARG A 12 -1.73 5.20 17.45
CA ARG A 12 -1.03 4.86 18.70
C ARG A 12 0.18 3.96 18.48
N PHE A 13 0.17 3.16 17.42
CA PHE A 13 1.18 2.12 17.18
C PHE A 13 2.23 2.49 16.12
N SER A 14 2.04 3.59 15.40
CA SER A 14 2.92 4.03 14.31
C SER A 14 4.41 4.03 14.69
N SER A 15 4.76 4.59 15.86
CA SER A 15 6.16 4.63 16.33
C SER A 15 6.78 3.24 16.56
N GLN A 16 5.99 2.27 17.02
CA GLN A 16 6.44 0.89 17.18
C GLN A 16 6.60 0.21 15.82
N TYR A 17 5.68 0.45 14.88
CA TYR A 17 5.75 -0.09 13.52
C TYR A 17 6.98 0.39 12.74
N SER A 18 7.37 1.66 12.89
CA SER A 18 8.57 2.21 12.24
C SER A 18 9.88 1.57 12.71
N GLN A 19 9.92 1.08 13.95
CA GLN A 19 11.12 0.46 14.53
C GLN A 19 11.26 -1.03 14.18
N LEU A 20 10.21 -1.65 13.64
CA LEU A 20 10.25 -3.05 13.25
C LEU A 20 11.20 -3.25 12.06
N LYS A 21 12.22 -4.09 12.25
CA LYS A 21 13.05 -4.59 11.16
C LYS A 21 12.23 -5.51 10.25
N ILE A 22 12.67 -5.68 9.00
CA ILE A 22 12.14 -6.72 8.10
C ILE A 22 12.71 -8.05 8.61
N GLU A 23 11.96 -8.71 9.49
CA GLU A 23 12.31 -10.00 10.06
C GLU A 23 11.12 -10.96 9.91
N ASN A 24 11.40 -12.26 9.89
CA ASN A 24 10.39 -13.33 9.86
C ASN A 24 9.38 -13.20 8.69
N SER A 25 8.08 -13.10 8.99
CA SER A 25 7.00 -13.09 8.00
C SER A 25 7.09 -11.95 6.99
N TYR A 26 7.64 -10.79 7.37
CA TYR A 26 7.87 -9.69 6.43
C TYR A 26 8.92 -10.03 5.38
N PHE A 27 9.97 -10.77 5.76
CA PHE A 27 10.97 -11.24 4.80
C PHE A 27 10.36 -12.22 3.80
N LEU A 28 9.53 -13.16 4.27
CA LEU A 28 8.82 -14.10 3.40
C LEU A 28 7.85 -13.36 2.45
N ALA A 29 7.07 -12.41 2.97
CA ALA A 29 6.14 -11.62 2.17
C ALA A 29 6.85 -10.81 1.09
N PHE A 30 7.93 -10.10 1.44
CA PHE A 30 8.68 -9.30 0.47
C PHE A 30 9.46 -10.15 -0.53
N ARG A 31 10.00 -11.30 -0.12
CA ARG A 31 10.60 -12.25 -1.05
C ARG A 31 9.59 -12.77 -2.07
N ALA A 32 8.42 -13.23 -1.61
CA ALA A 32 7.37 -13.73 -2.49
C ALA A 32 6.84 -12.63 -3.42
N ALA A 33 6.68 -11.42 -2.90
CA ALA A 33 6.31 -10.25 -3.70
C ALA A 33 7.34 -9.97 -4.80
N ALA A 34 8.64 -9.96 -4.48
CA ALA A 34 9.68 -9.78 -5.50
C ALA A 34 9.63 -10.88 -6.57
N GLU A 35 9.53 -12.15 -6.18
CA GLU A 35 9.44 -13.26 -7.15
C GLU A 35 8.21 -13.15 -8.05
N LEU A 36 7.07 -12.68 -7.55
CA LEU A 36 5.85 -12.48 -8.33
C LEU A 36 5.94 -11.26 -9.26
N LEU A 37 6.46 -10.15 -8.75
CA LEU A 37 6.62 -8.91 -9.51
C LEU A 37 7.64 -9.08 -10.64
N GLU A 38 8.74 -9.80 -10.39
CA GLU A 38 9.73 -10.11 -11.43
C GLU A 38 9.15 -10.98 -12.55
N LYS A 39 8.25 -11.92 -12.24
CA LYS A 39 7.56 -12.73 -13.26
C LYS A 39 6.64 -11.91 -14.16
N HIS A 40 6.17 -10.76 -13.68
CA HIS A 40 5.22 -9.89 -14.37
C HIS A 40 5.82 -8.52 -14.72
N ARG A 41 7.16 -8.44 -14.81
CA ARG A 41 7.89 -7.19 -15.03
C ARG A 41 7.56 -6.49 -16.35
N ASN A 42 6.89 -7.18 -17.28
CA ASN A 42 6.43 -6.65 -18.56
C ASN A 42 5.15 -5.81 -18.47
N ILE A 43 4.46 -5.77 -17.31
CA ILE A 43 3.18 -5.04 -17.15
C ILE A 43 3.41 -3.52 -17.06
N GLY A 44 4.59 -3.09 -16.63
CA GLY A 44 4.93 -1.68 -16.44
C GLY A 44 5.62 -1.45 -15.10
N ASN A 45 5.82 -0.18 -14.74
CA ASN A 45 6.59 0.19 -13.55
C ASN A 45 5.86 1.17 -12.61
N LYS A 46 4.69 1.72 -12.99
CA LYS A 46 3.92 2.60 -12.11
C LYS A 46 3.18 1.77 -11.08
N LEU A 47 3.54 1.96 -9.82
CA LEU A 47 3.04 1.12 -8.73
C LEU A 47 2.34 1.95 -7.65
N LEU A 48 1.16 1.49 -7.23
CA LEU A 48 0.48 1.98 -6.04
C LEU A 48 0.71 0.99 -4.88
N ASP A 49 1.34 1.44 -3.80
CA ASP A 49 1.46 0.68 -2.55
C ASP A 49 0.31 1.08 -1.62
N PHE A 50 -0.76 0.29 -1.66
CA PHE A 50 -2.01 0.55 -0.93
C PHE A 50 -1.88 0.07 0.51
N GLY A 51 -2.07 0.98 1.47
CA GLY A 51 -1.84 0.75 2.90
C GLY A 51 -0.35 0.68 3.25
N CYS A 52 0.44 1.61 2.70
CA CYS A 52 1.91 1.60 2.80
C CYS A 52 2.46 1.79 4.22
N GLY A 53 1.63 2.23 5.18
CA GLY A 53 2.03 2.51 6.55
C GLY A 53 3.22 3.46 6.63
N THR A 54 4.30 3.00 7.24
CA THR A 54 5.54 3.78 7.42
C THR A 54 6.48 3.71 6.20
N GLY A 55 5.94 3.28 5.05
CA GLY A 55 6.62 3.29 3.75
C GLY A 55 7.63 2.16 3.53
N ARG A 56 7.61 1.10 4.37
CA ARG A 56 8.59 0.00 4.28
C ARG A 56 8.47 -0.78 2.97
N SER A 57 7.25 -1.16 2.60
CA SER A 57 6.96 -1.78 1.31
C SER A 57 7.26 -0.83 0.17
N THR A 58 6.87 0.45 0.26
CA THR A 58 7.12 1.45 -0.79
C THR A 58 8.60 1.56 -1.11
N ARG A 59 9.46 1.68 -0.09
CA ARG A 59 10.92 1.70 -0.27
C ARG A 59 11.43 0.42 -0.91
N PHE A 60 10.97 -0.73 -0.43
CA PHE A 60 11.35 -2.04 -0.99
C PHE A 60 10.98 -2.14 -2.48
N LEU A 61 9.76 -1.75 -2.86
CA LEU A 61 9.28 -1.78 -4.24
C LEU A 61 10.11 -0.83 -5.13
N LYS A 62 10.51 0.34 -4.61
CA LYS A 62 11.48 1.22 -5.29
C LYS A 62 12.83 0.54 -5.54
N THR A 63 13.32 -0.30 -4.62
CA THR A 63 14.56 -1.06 -4.85
C THR A 63 14.45 -2.12 -5.95
N LEU A 64 13.22 -2.56 -6.28
CA LEU A 64 12.95 -3.45 -7.42
C LEU A 64 12.81 -2.70 -8.76
N GLY A 65 12.86 -1.35 -8.74
CA GLY A 65 12.80 -0.51 -9.94
C GLY A 65 11.41 0.02 -10.28
N PHE A 66 10.42 -0.10 -9.39
CA PHE A 66 9.10 0.50 -9.57
C PHE A 66 9.08 2.01 -9.24
N GLU A 67 8.28 2.76 -9.98
CA GLU A 67 7.84 4.12 -9.65
C GLU A 67 6.70 4.03 -8.64
N ALA A 68 7.05 3.70 -7.39
CA ALA A 68 6.08 3.42 -6.34
C ALA A 68 5.60 4.69 -5.61
N ILE A 69 4.28 4.84 -5.51
CA ILE A 69 3.59 5.84 -4.68
C ILE A 69 2.88 5.11 -3.54
N GLY A 70 3.12 5.53 -2.30
CA GLY A 70 2.46 4.94 -1.12
C GLY A 70 1.19 5.69 -0.73
N VAL A 71 0.10 4.99 -0.46
CA VAL A 71 -1.10 5.56 0.16
C VAL A 71 -1.42 4.90 1.48
N ASP A 72 -1.87 5.68 2.46
CA ASP A 72 -2.35 5.16 3.74
C ASP A 72 -3.45 6.07 4.30
N ILE A 73 -4.38 5.48 5.03
CA ILE A 73 -5.46 6.20 5.72
C ILE A 73 -4.93 7.01 6.92
N SER A 74 -3.78 6.65 7.46
CA SER A 74 -3.18 7.23 8.66
C SER A 74 -2.15 8.29 8.30
N GLN A 75 -2.51 9.56 8.47
CA GLN A 75 -1.56 10.67 8.34
C GLN A 75 -0.33 10.51 9.23
N ASP A 76 -0.47 9.92 10.42
CA ASP A 76 0.64 9.73 11.35
C ASP A 76 1.63 8.66 10.84
N MET A 77 1.16 7.64 10.11
CA MET A 77 2.02 6.67 9.42
C MET A 77 2.78 7.34 8.27
N LEU A 78 2.08 8.12 7.44
CA LEU A 78 2.69 8.83 6.31
C LEU A 78 3.73 9.85 6.77
N ARG A 79 3.48 10.58 7.86
CA ARG A 79 4.49 11.48 8.46
C ARG A 79 5.75 10.72 8.87
N GLN A 80 5.63 9.49 9.37
CA GLN A 80 6.80 8.68 9.70
C GLN A 80 7.50 8.16 8.44
N ALA A 81 6.75 7.79 7.41
CA ALA A 81 7.33 7.42 6.11
C ALA A 81 8.20 8.57 5.56
N GLN A 82 7.65 9.80 5.56
CA GLN A 82 8.32 11.03 5.11
C GLN A 82 9.51 11.46 5.98
N GLN A 83 9.61 10.98 7.23
CA GLN A 83 10.78 11.20 8.08
C GLN A 83 11.93 10.27 7.72
N VAL A 84 11.65 9.11 7.11
CA VAL A 84 12.64 8.10 6.74
C VAL A 84 13.21 8.37 5.35
N ASP A 85 12.37 8.81 4.41
CA ASP A 85 12.80 9.16 3.04
C ASP A 85 11.95 10.27 2.42
N GLN A 86 12.34 10.74 1.24
CA GLN A 86 11.65 11.79 0.46
C GLN A 86 10.73 11.21 -0.62
N GLY A 87 10.15 10.04 -0.38
CA GLY A 87 9.27 9.36 -1.32
C GLY A 87 7.87 9.98 -1.43
N ASP A 88 7.17 9.60 -2.50
CA ASP A 88 5.80 10.00 -2.75
C ASP A 88 4.82 9.24 -1.87
N TYR A 89 4.22 9.98 -0.94
CA TYR A 89 3.26 9.48 0.03
C TYR A 89 2.00 10.35 -0.01
N CYS A 90 0.85 9.73 -0.24
CA CYS A 90 -0.43 10.42 -0.36
C CYS A 90 -1.43 9.93 0.69
N TRP A 91 -2.17 10.87 1.28
CA TRP A 91 -3.16 10.55 2.30
C TRP A 91 -4.47 10.09 1.66
N LEU A 92 -4.91 8.90 2.03
CA LEU A 92 -6.21 8.34 1.65
C LEU A 92 -7.27 8.81 2.66
N ASP A 93 -7.73 10.05 2.51
CA ASP A 93 -8.73 10.68 3.38
C ASP A 93 -10.15 10.11 3.18
N SER A 94 -10.43 9.63 1.97
CA SER A 94 -11.73 9.07 1.60
C SER A 94 -11.61 7.59 1.25
N LYS A 95 -12.75 6.98 0.89
CA LYS A 95 -12.75 5.62 0.32
C LYS A 95 -12.24 5.57 -1.12
N GLU A 96 -12.03 6.73 -1.74
CA GLU A 96 -11.63 6.84 -3.14
C GLU A 96 -10.13 7.07 -3.23
N ILE A 97 -9.49 6.33 -4.12
CA ILE A 97 -8.08 6.45 -4.39
C ILE A 97 -7.85 7.76 -5.17
N PRO A 98 -6.98 8.69 -4.70
CA PRO A 98 -6.88 10.06 -5.22
C PRO A 98 -6.06 10.15 -6.53
N PHE A 99 -6.33 9.23 -7.46
CA PHE A 99 -5.69 9.15 -8.78
C PHE A 99 -6.75 8.94 -9.85
N LEU A 100 -6.41 9.31 -11.09
CA LEU A 100 -7.30 9.12 -12.23
C LEU A 100 -7.46 7.62 -12.54
N GLU A 101 -8.44 7.30 -13.38
CA GLU A 101 -8.56 5.96 -13.93
C GLU A 101 -7.29 5.54 -14.69
N GLN A 102 -7.02 4.22 -14.73
CA GLN A 102 -5.90 3.63 -15.49
C GLN A 102 -4.54 4.35 -15.29
N SER A 103 -4.22 4.68 -14.02
CA SER A 103 -3.00 5.41 -13.66
C SER A 103 -1.85 4.51 -13.23
N PHE A 104 -2.13 3.25 -12.86
CA PHE A 104 -1.14 2.32 -12.32
C PHE A 104 -1.11 1.00 -13.07
N ASP A 105 0.10 0.50 -13.29
CA ASP A 105 0.36 -0.81 -13.89
C ASP A 105 0.24 -1.91 -12.82
N VAL A 106 0.62 -1.59 -11.58
CA VAL A 106 0.59 -2.52 -10.44
C VAL A 106 -0.02 -1.85 -9.21
N ILE A 107 -0.90 -2.58 -8.52
CA ILE A 107 -1.32 -2.26 -7.16
C ILE A 107 -0.79 -3.35 -6.24
N PHE A 108 0.03 -2.96 -5.27
CA PHE A 108 0.53 -3.83 -4.23
C PHE A 108 -0.14 -3.51 -2.91
N GLN A 109 -0.57 -4.54 -2.17
CA GLN A 109 -0.99 -4.39 -0.79
C GLN A 109 -0.39 -5.50 0.06
N SER A 110 -0.04 -5.18 1.30
CA SER A 110 0.48 -6.18 2.24
C SER A 110 -0.24 -6.09 3.57
N PHE A 111 -0.95 -7.18 3.92
CA PHE A 111 -1.71 -7.33 5.16
C PHE A 111 -2.92 -6.37 5.33
N VAL A 112 -3.20 -5.51 4.34
CA VAL A 112 -4.31 -4.53 4.42
C VAL A 112 -5.67 -5.23 4.43
N LEU A 113 -5.81 -6.33 3.67
CA LEU A 113 -7.08 -7.08 3.62
C LEU A 113 -7.51 -7.64 4.98
N LEU A 114 -6.57 -7.85 5.91
CA LEU A 114 -6.85 -8.35 7.26
C LEU A 114 -7.52 -7.30 8.15
N GLU A 115 -7.47 -6.03 7.78
CA GLU A 115 -8.00 -4.91 8.55
C GLU A 115 -9.47 -4.60 8.24
N TYR A 116 -10.01 -5.19 7.18
CA TYR A 116 -11.40 -4.95 6.78
C TYR A 116 -12.38 -5.68 7.70
N SER A 117 -13.34 -4.92 8.22
CA SER A 117 -14.39 -5.45 9.10
C SER A 117 -15.63 -5.93 8.33
N SER A 118 -15.69 -5.78 7.01
CA SER A 118 -16.77 -6.30 6.19
C SER A 118 -16.37 -6.53 4.73
N LEU A 119 -17.03 -7.51 4.09
CA LEU A 119 -16.88 -7.80 2.65
C LEU A 119 -17.26 -6.58 1.78
N PHE A 120 -18.25 -5.80 2.20
CA PHE A 120 -18.66 -4.59 1.48
C PHE A 120 -17.51 -3.58 1.35
N GLN A 121 -16.72 -3.37 2.41
CA GLN A 121 -15.57 -2.47 2.33
C GLN A 121 -14.47 -3.00 1.42
N MET A 122 -14.25 -4.32 1.45
CA MET A 122 -13.31 -4.99 0.55
C MET A 122 -13.75 -4.82 -0.90
N ILE A 123 -15.02 -5.08 -1.22
CA ILE A 123 -15.58 -4.92 -2.58
C ILE A 123 -15.37 -3.50 -3.08
N ASN A 124 -15.76 -2.48 -2.31
CA ASN A 124 -15.57 -1.08 -2.73
C ASN A 124 -14.10 -0.72 -2.98
N THR A 125 -13.18 -1.32 -2.21
CA THR A 125 -11.74 -1.09 -2.41
C THR A 125 -11.26 -1.74 -3.72
N PHE A 126 -11.74 -2.95 -4.02
CA PHE A 126 -11.42 -3.61 -5.29
C PHE A 126 -12.07 -2.92 -6.49
N GLU A 127 -13.24 -2.29 -6.34
CA GLU A 127 -13.83 -1.41 -7.36
C GLU A 127 -12.91 -0.22 -7.65
N GLU A 128 -12.35 0.40 -6.61
CA GLU A 128 -11.37 1.48 -6.77
C GLU A 128 -10.04 0.98 -7.36
N PHE A 129 -9.59 -0.23 -7.02
CA PHE A 129 -8.45 -0.86 -7.67
C PHE A 129 -8.70 -1.01 -9.16
N ASN A 130 -9.84 -1.58 -9.55
CA ASN A 130 -10.20 -1.75 -10.96
C ASN A 130 -10.28 -0.41 -11.71
N ARG A 131 -10.72 0.67 -11.04
CA ARG A 131 -10.76 1.99 -11.65
C ARG A 131 -9.36 2.53 -11.96
N VAL A 132 -8.44 2.48 -11.00
CA VAL A 132 -7.11 3.11 -11.14
C VAL A 132 -6.07 2.20 -11.81
N LEU A 133 -6.34 0.90 -11.93
CA LEU A 133 -5.48 -0.06 -12.60
C LEU A 133 -5.65 0.02 -14.13
N CYS A 134 -4.56 -0.10 -14.87
CA CYS A 134 -4.58 -0.27 -16.32
C CYS A 134 -5.26 -1.60 -16.71
N ASP A 135 -5.78 -1.72 -17.94
CA ASP A 135 -6.53 -2.91 -18.39
C ASP A 135 -5.76 -4.24 -18.27
N ASP A 136 -4.44 -4.21 -18.49
CA ASP A 136 -3.52 -5.36 -18.32
C ASP A 136 -2.76 -5.34 -16.99
N GLY A 137 -3.19 -4.49 -16.05
CA GLY A 137 -2.50 -4.27 -14.79
C GLY A 137 -2.64 -5.43 -13.81
N LEU A 138 -1.75 -5.47 -12.83
CA LEU A 138 -1.71 -6.50 -11.79
C LEU A 138 -2.08 -5.92 -10.43
N THR A 139 -2.95 -6.62 -9.69
CA THR A 139 -3.24 -6.31 -8.27
C THR A 139 -2.98 -7.52 -7.39
N GLY A 140 -2.38 -7.31 -6.21
CA GLY A 140 -1.95 -8.39 -5.31
C GLY A 140 -1.59 -7.94 -3.92
#